data_AF-A0A7L9C7V0-F1
#
_entry.id   AF-A0A7L9C7V0-F1
#
_cell.length_a   1.000
_cell.length_b   1.000
_cell.length_c   1.000
_cell.angle_alpha   90.00
_cell.angle_beta   90.00
_cell.angle_gamma   90.00
#
_symmetry.space_group_name_H-M   'P 1'
#
loop_
_entity.id
_entity.type
_entity.pdbx_description
1 polymer ?
#
loop_
_entity_poly.entity_id
_entity_poly.type
_entity_poly.pdbx_seq_one_letter_code
_entity_poly.pdbx_strand_id
1 'polypeptide(L)'
;MNTSNRTVPASYDLMSPFLLAPGGTRIIQIQPTLRCNLRCVHCYSESGPDRTEELSLESLKNFLADAGSLGYRYVGVSGGRATLMGRTRRFS
;
A
#
# COMPACT_ATOMS: atom_id res chain seq x y z
N MET A 1 -4.83 18.44 26.82
CA MET A 1 -5.21 17.02 26.66
C MET A 1 -6.65 16.99 26.16
N ASN A 2 -6.87 16.72 24.87
CA ASN A 2 -8.22 16.48 24.38
C ASN A 2 -8.19 15.24 23.47
N THR A 3 -9.07 14.33 23.81
CA THR A 3 -9.04 12.90 23.52
C THR A 3 -9.48 12.60 22.10
N SER A 4 -8.58 11.96 21.34
CA SER A 4 -8.84 10.91 20.35
C SER A 4 -10.29 10.80 19.83
N ASN A 5 -10.66 11.62 18.85
CA ASN A 5 -11.80 11.29 17.98
C ASN A 5 -11.31 10.40 16.83
N ARG A 6 -10.91 9.17 17.17
CA ARG A 6 -10.48 8.15 16.21
C ARG A 6 -11.67 7.22 15.97
N THR A 7 -12.71 7.73 15.32
CA THR A 7 -13.79 6.89 14.81
C THR A 7 -13.25 6.05 13.66
N VAL A 8 -12.88 4.81 13.96
CA VAL A 8 -12.70 3.77 12.93
C VAL A 8 -13.89 2.81 13.07
N PRO A 9 -14.96 2.96 12.27
CA PRO A 9 -15.91 1.87 12.11
C PRO A 9 -16.17 1.63 10.63
N ALA A 10 -15.49 0.63 10.09
CA ALA A 10 -16.00 -0.17 8.98
C ALA A 10 -15.11 -1.41 8.93
N SER A 11 -15.55 -2.51 9.56
CA SER A 11 -15.26 -3.83 9.00
C SER A 11 -15.38 -3.72 7.49
N TYR A 12 -14.32 -4.04 6.73
CA TYR A 12 -14.28 -3.83 5.29
C TYR A 12 -15.62 -4.25 4.66
N ASP A 13 -16.48 -3.27 4.34
CA ASP A 13 -17.81 -3.57 3.80
C ASP A 13 -17.64 -3.84 2.31
N LEU A 14 -16.90 -4.91 2.02
CA LEU A 14 -16.67 -5.43 0.67
C LEU A 14 -17.96 -5.96 0.06
N MET A 15 -19.01 -6.11 0.88
CA MET A 15 -20.37 -6.44 0.47
C MET A 15 -21.23 -5.20 0.18
N SER A 16 -20.67 -3.99 0.34
CA SER A 16 -21.39 -2.77 0.02
C SER A 16 -21.74 -2.76 -1.48
N PRO A 17 -23.02 -2.63 -1.86
CA PRO A 17 -23.41 -2.48 -3.26
C PRO A 17 -22.79 -1.23 -3.90
N PHE A 18 -22.29 -0.29 -3.08
CA PHE A 18 -21.56 0.89 -3.52
C PHE A 18 -20.09 0.63 -3.83
N LEU A 19 -19.54 -0.58 -3.64
CA LEU A 19 -18.15 -0.88 -4.00
C LEU A 19 -17.89 -0.64 -5.50
N LEU A 20 -18.84 -1.02 -6.36
CA LEU A 20 -18.73 -0.94 -7.82
C LEU A 20 -19.68 0.09 -8.46
N ALA A 21 -20.47 0.81 -7.65
CA ALA A 21 -21.36 1.85 -8.16
C ALA A 21 -20.56 3.07 -8.69
N PRO A 22 -21.12 3.87 -9.61
CA PRO A 22 -20.55 5.18 -9.96
C PRO A 22 -20.39 6.05 -8.71
N GLY A 23 -19.18 6.56 -8.46
CA GLY A 23 -18.85 7.27 -7.21
C GLY A 23 -18.57 6.36 -6.01
N GLY A 24 -18.49 5.05 -6.24
CA GLY A 24 -18.22 4.01 -5.27
C GLY A 24 -16.82 4.05 -4.64
N THR A 25 -16.53 3.03 -3.84
CA THR A 25 -15.30 2.97 -3.04
C THR A 25 -14.05 3.06 -3.92
N ARG A 26 -13.21 4.06 -3.63
CA ARG A 26 -11.94 4.29 -4.34
C ARG A 26 -10.79 3.63 -3.60
N ILE A 27 -10.15 2.67 -4.26
CA ILE A 27 -9.04 1.88 -3.72
C ILE A 27 -7.75 2.23 -4.47
N ILE A 28 -6.65 2.33 -3.73
CA ILE A 28 -5.31 2.48 -4.27
C ILE A 28 -4.55 1.17 -4.02
N GLN A 29 -3.88 0.64 -5.04
CA GLN A 29 -2.88 -0.42 -4.87
C GLN A 29 -1.49 0.17 -5.02
N ILE A 30 -0.66 0.03 -3.99
CA ILE A 30 0.71 0.53 -3.98
C ILE A 30 1.67 -0.63 -3.85
N GLN A 31 2.75 -0.58 -4.63
CA GLN A 31 3.90 -1.45 -4.49
C GLN A 31 5.09 -0.59 -4.02
N PRO A 32 5.30 -0.43 -2.70
CA PRO A 32 6.31 0.49 -2.20
C PRO A 32 7.72 0.04 -2.53
N THR A 33 7.91 -1.26 -2.75
CA THR A 33 9.19 -1.86 -3.13
C THR A 33 8.95 -3.10 -3.99
N LEU A 34 9.82 -3.37 -4.96
CA LEU A 34 9.88 -4.64 -5.69
C LEU A 34 10.90 -5.61 -5.06
N ARG A 35 11.56 -5.20 -3.98
CA ARG A 35 12.51 -6.06 -3.26
C ARG A 35 11.76 -7.17 -2.54
N CYS A 36 12.16 -8.42 -2.82
CA CYS A 36 11.61 -9.61 -2.19
C CYS A 36 12.75 -10.55 -1.79
N ASN A 37 12.57 -11.38 -0.77
CA ASN A 37 13.57 -12.40 -0.41
C ASN A 37 13.47 -13.67 -1.29
N LEU A 38 12.48 -13.75 -2.17
CA LEU A 38 12.21 -14.89 -3.04
C LEU A 38 12.15 -14.41 -4.49
N ARG A 39 12.38 -15.34 -5.42
CA ARG A 39 12.21 -15.17 -6.86
C ARG A 39 11.24 -16.23 -7.37
N CYS A 40 9.95 -15.97 -7.21
CA CYS A 40 8.91 -16.91 -7.60
C CYS A 40 8.73 -16.92 -9.13
N VAL A 41 8.63 -18.09 -9.74
CA VAL A 41 8.39 -18.23 -11.20
C VAL A 41 7.04 -17.66 -11.65
N HIS A 42 6.09 -17.53 -10.73
CA HIS A 42 4.76 -16.95 -10.98
C HIS A 42 4.61 -15.53 -10.42
N CYS A 43 5.72 -14.79 -10.23
CA CYS A 43 5.66 -13.44 -9.69
C CYS A 43 5.21 -12.43 -10.75
N TYR A 44 3.97 -11.97 -10.66
CA TYR A 44 3.42 -11.01 -11.64
C TYR A 44 4.18 -9.68 -11.67
N SER A 45 4.74 -9.23 -10.54
CA SER A 45 5.46 -7.96 -10.40
C SER A 45 6.97 -8.09 -10.63
N GLU A 46 7.44 -9.29 -10.99
CA GLU A 46 8.87 -9.61 -11.16
C GLU A 46 9.73 -9.17 -9.97
N SER A 47 9.14 -9.24 -8.77
CA SER A 47 9.82 -8.92 -7.53
C SER A 47 10.91 -9.93 -7.24
N GLY A 48 11.98 -9.50 -6.59
CA GLY A 48 13.12 -10.38 -6.38
C GLY A 48 14.17 -9.84 -5.43
N PRO A 49 15.14 -10.69 -5.05
CA PRO A 49 16.22 -10.30 -4.16
C PRO A 49 17.15 -9.29 -4.79
N ASP A 50 17.16 -9.12 -6.10
CA ASP A 50 18.08 -8.20 -6.80
C ASP A 50 17.41 -6.87 -7.16
N ARG A 51 16.10 -6.74 -6.91
CA ARG A 51 15.36 -5.51 -7.14
C ARG A 51 15.74 -4.43 -6.13
N THR A 52 15.75 -3.20 -6.61
CA THR A 52 16.12 -1.99 -5.85
C THR A 52 15.08 -0.89 -5.97
N GLU A 53 14.08 -1.09 -6.82
CA GLU A 53 12.96 -0.20 -7.02
C GLU A 53 12.17 -0.06 -5.72
N GLU A 54 12.20 1.14 -5.16
CA GLU A 54 11.56 1.48 -3.90
C GLU A 54 11.09 2.94 -3.96
N LEU A 55 9.86 3.19 -3.52
CA LEU A 55 9.33 4.53 -3.37
C LEU A 55 9.97 5.19 -2.14
N SER A 56 10.30 6.47 -2.26
CA SER A 56 10.71 7.23 -1.09
C SER A 56 9.53 7.36 -0.11
N LEU A 57 9.84 7.35 1.19
CA LEU A 57 8.81 7.50 2.22
C LEU A 57 8.11 8.86 2.12
N GLU A 58 8.83 9.91 1.71
CA GLU A 58 8.30 11.25 1.51
C GLU A 58 7.30 11.28 0.35
N SER A 59 7.68 10.76 -0.82
CA SER A 59 6.80 10.71 -1.98
C SER A 59 5.54 9.89 -1.70
N LEU A 60 5.67 8.77 -0.98
CA LEU A 60 4.54 7.95 -0.59
C LEU A 60 3.59 8.70 0.37
N LYS A 61 4.14 9.44 1.35
CA LYS A 61 3.34 10.25 2.26
C LYS A 61 2.58 11.36 1.55
N ASN A 62 3.26 12.10 0.66
CA ASN A 62 2.65 13.19 -0.09
C ASN A 62 1.53 12.65 -0.99
N PHE A 63 1.80 11.57 -1.72
CA PHE A 63 0.79 10.91 -2.55
C PHE A 63 -0.43 10.44 -1.76
N LEU A 64 -0.23 9.83 -0.59
CA LEU A 64 -1.35 9.37 0.26
C LEU A 64 -2.16 10.53 0.85
N ALA A 65 -1.51 11.66 1.17
CA ALA A 65 -2.20 12.86 1.62
C ALA A 65 -3.08 13.44 0.50
N ASP A 66 -2.53 13.57 -0.71
CA ASP A 66 -3.24 14.05 -1.89
C ASP A 66 -4.42 13.13 -2.23
N ALA A 67 -4.19 11.81 -2.26
CA ALA A 67 -5.24 10.82 -2.47
C ALA A 67 -6.35 10.91 -1.41
N GLY A 68 -5.98 11.11 -0.14
CA GLY A 68 -6.93 11.34 0.95
C GLY A 68 -7.84 12.54 0.68
N SER A 69 -7.27 13.64 0.18
CA SER A 69 -8.04 14.86 -0.19
C SER A 69 -9.02 14.61 -1.33
N LEU A 70 -8.71 13.68 -2.24
CA LEU A 70 -9.55 13.29 -3.39
C LEU A 70 -10.60 12.21 -3.05
N GLY A 71 -10.76 11.83 -1.79
CA GLY A 71 -11.78 10.89 -1.34
C GLY A 71 -11.37 9.42 -1.38
N TYR A 72 -10.10 9.09 -1.61
CA TYR A 72 -9.62 7.71 -1.45
C TYR A 72 -9.55 7.35 0.03
N ARG A 73 -10.04 6.15 0.38
CA ARG A 73 -10.15 5.70 1.78
C ARG A 73 -9.54 4.33 2.04
N TYR A 74 -9.14 3.63 0.97
CA TYR A 74 -8.60 2.28 1.06
C TYR A 74 -7.30 2.18 0.28
N VAL A 75 -6.28 1.61 0.93
CA VAL A 75 -4.97 1.38 0.33
C VAL A 75 -4.61 -0.08 0.54
N GLY A 76 -4.47 -0.81 -0.55
CA GLY A 76 -3.80 -2.11 -0.57
C GLY A 76 -2.31 -1.89 -0.77
N VAL A 77 -1.51 -2.59 0.03
CA VAL A 77 -0.05 -2.59 -0.08
C VAL A 77 0.39 -3.98 -0.52
N SER A 78 1.07 -4.04 -1.66
CA SER A 78 1.55 -5.27 -2.30
C SER A 78 2.97 -5.07 -2.85
N GLY A 79 3.36 -5.82 -3.87
CA GLY A 79 4.66 -5.73 -4.53
C GLY A 79 5.60 -6.84 -4.10
N GLY A 80 6.85 -6.50 -3.80
CA GLY A 80 7.81 -7.41 -3.18
C GLY A 80 7.35 -7.79 -1.77
N ARG A 81 8.30 -8.05 -0.87
CA ARG A 81 7.94 -8.25 0.52
C ARG A 81 7.89 -6.88 1.20
N ALA A 82 6.69 -6.31 1.38
CA ALA A 82 6.50 -4.94 1.90
C ALA A 82 7.28 -4.64 3.19
N THR A 83 7.49 -5.64 4.06
CA THR A 83 8.32 -5.50 5.28
C THR A 83 9.81 -5.27 5.02
N LEU A 84 10.27 -5.36 3.77
CA LEU A 84 11.64 -5.05 3.34
C LEU A 84 11.83 -3.56 3.03
N MET A 85 10.79 -2.75 2.87
CA MET A 85 10.94 -1.32 2.62
C MET A 85 11.74 -0.64 3.74
N GLY A 86 12.71 0.20 3.41
CA GLY A 86 13.56 0.93 4.36
C GLY A 86 14.65 0.10 5.07
N ARG A 87 14.77 -1.21 4.79
CA ARG A 87 15.86 -2.04 5.35
C ARG A 87 17.10 -2.05 4.48
N THR A 88 18.21 -1.55 5.00
CA THR A 88 19.54 -1.75 4.41
C THR A 88 19.86 -3.25 4.36
N ARG A 89 20.48 -3.72 3.26
CA ARG A 89 20.91 -5.12 3.14
C ARG A 89 22.00 -5.40 4.17
N ARG A 90 21.68 -6.10 5.25
CA ARG A 90 22.68 -6.74 6.10
C ARG A 90 22.95 -8.11 5.51
N PHE A 91 23.92 -8.18 4.62
CA PHE A 91 24.53 -9.44 4.24
C PHE A 91 25.38 -9.90 5.44
N SER A 92 25.10 -11.08 5.97
CA SER A 92 26.02 -11.89 6.76
C SER A 92 26.17 -13.21 6.04
#